data_AF-A3Z2Y2-F1
#
_entry.id   AF-A3Z2Y2-F1
#
_cell.length_a   1.000
_cell.length_b   1.000
_cell.length_c   1.000
_cell.angle_alpha   90.00
_cell.angle_beta   90.00
_cell.angle_gamma   90.00
#
_symmetry.space_group_name_H-M   'P 1'
#
loop_
_entity.id
_entity.type
_entity.pdbx_description
1 polymer ?
#
loop_
_entity_poly.entity_id
_entity_poly.type
_entity_poly.pdbx_seq_one_letter_code
_entity_poly.pdbx_strand_id
1 'polypeptide(L)'
;MAESFNAMIERLLKSQQQRLEELRKFNQSLESRNKELTDAFKTLEEQSEIIREEKEKSEKAFEELKITQVQLVQSEKMASLGQLVAGIAHEVNTPVGAIQSAINEVQTDYTEMLNYLIKIGHSLDDELKRDYQDACTAIIQNKKDYSTSETRQRTKLIREFLDDNRIRNARYHSKVLSQVGFTVEQSGSVLNLLRSEHSDRIIDSFYLLGMSQIHVRDIKIAISRIGNLVKALRNYSHLDTDTISTTS
;
A
#
# COMPACT_ATOMS: atom_id res chain seq x y z
N MET A 1 101.97 71.20 7.38
CA MET A 1 101.64 69.83 7.85
C MET A 1 100.54 69.81 8.90
N ALA A 2 100.58 70.65 9.94
CA ALA A 2 99.53 70.70 10.98
C ALA A 2 98.12 71.02 10.46
N GLU A 3 97.98 71.99 9.54
CA GLU A 3 96.66 72.36 8.97
C GLU A 3 96.02 71.25 8.12
N SER A 4 96.83 70.52 7.35
CA SER A 4 96.37 69.37 6.55
C SER A 4 95.94 68.19 7.43
N PHE A 5 96.60 67.99 8.57
CA PHE A 5 96.24 66.93 9.52
C PHE A 5 94.96 67.28 10.28
N ASN A 6 94.80 68.55 10.71
CA ASN A 6 93.55 69.02 11.32
C ASN A 6 92.35 68.95 10.35
N ALA A 7 92.51 69.36 9.09
CA ALA A 7 91.45 69.27 8.09
C ALA A 7 91.05 67.81 7.78
N MET A 8 92.01 66.88 7.83
CA MET A 8 91.74 65.45 7.68
C MET A 8 90.96 64.90 8.89
N ILE A 9 91.35 65.27 10.11
CA ILE A 9 90.64 64.90 11.34
C ILE A 9 89.21 65.46 11.37
N GLU A 10 89.00 66.72 10.95
CA GLU A 10 87.66 67.31 10.86
C GLU A 10 86.77 66.61 9.84
N ARG A 11 87.29 66.25 8.66
CA ARG A 11 86.53 65.47 7.67
C ARG A 11 86.17 64.08 8.19
N LEU A 12 87.11 63.44 8.91
CA LEU A 12 86.89 62.12 9.50
C LEU A 12 85.83 62.18 10.60
N LEU A 13 85.88 63.19 11.47
CA LEU A 13 84.88 63.45 12.52
C LEU A 13 83.49 63.71 11.92
N LYS A 14 83.42 64.55 10.88
CA LYS A 14 82.15 64.84 10.18
C LYS A 14 81.57 63.60 9.50
N SER A 15 82.41 62.78 8.87
CA SER A 15 82.01 61.50 8.29
C SER A 15 81.51 60.51 9.36
N GLN A 16 82.20 60.40 10.50
CA GLN A 16 81.77 59.55 11.61
C GLN A 16 80.45 60.02 12.22
N GLN A 17 80.24 61.33 12.35
CA GLN A 17 78.96 61.90 12.80
C GLN A 17 77.81 61.58 11.84
N GLN A 18 78.01 61.73 10.53
CA GLN A 18 77.01 61.35 9.52
C GLN A 18 76.67 59.86 9.60
N ARG A 19 77.68 58.99 9.73
CA ARG A 19 77.46 57.54 9.86
C ARG A 19 76.69 57.17 11.13
N LEU A 20 76.99 57.85 12.24
CA LEU A 20 76.27 57.67 13.51
C LEU A 20 74.80 58.07 13.37
N GLU A 21 74.52 59.12 12.61
CA GLU A 21 73.16 59.62 12.38
C GLU A 21 72.36 58.72 11.43
N GLU A 22 72.97 58.20 10.37
CA GLU A 22 72.38 57.17 9.51
C GLU A 22 72.07 55.89 10.29
N LEU A 23 73.01 55.42 11.12
CA LEU A 23 72.82 54.23 11.96
C LEU A 23 71.67 54.43 12.96
N ARG A 24 71.53 55.63 13.54
CA ARG A 24 70.40 55.97 14.41
C ARG A 24 69.06 55.93 13.67
N LYS A 25 68.97 56.53 12.48
CA LYS A 25 67.76 56.48 11.65
C LYS A 25 67.41 55.05 11.25
N PHE A 26 68.41 54.25 10.90
CA PHE A 26 68.23 52.84 10.56
C PHE A 26 67.73 52.02 11.75
N ASN A 27 68.33 52.19 12.94
CA ASN A 27 67.89 51.52 14.16
C ASN A 27 66.45 51.92 14.56
N GLN A 28 66.10 53.20 14.49
CA GLN A 28 64.72 53.65 14.73
C GLN A 28 63.73 53.02 13.74
N SER A 29 64.11 52.92 12.45
CA SER A 29 63.28 52.25 11.46
C SER A 29 63.13 50.75 11.74
N LEU A 30 64.19 50.08 12.20
CA LEU A 30 64.15 48.67 12.60
C LEU A 30 63.26 48.46 13.83
N GLU A 31 63.35 49.32 14.84
CA GLU A 31 62.47 49.28 16.01
C GLU A 31 60.99 49.45 15.62
N SER A 32 60.68 50.40 14.72
CA SER A 32 59.33 50.57 14.19
C SER A 32 58.84 49.32 13.46
N ARG A 33 59.68 48.74 12.58
CA ARG A 33 59.35 47.50 11.86
C ARG A 33 59.14 46.32 12.80
N ASN A 34 59.98 46.16 13.81
CA ASN A 34 59.84 45.09 14.81
C ASN A 34 58.53 45.24 15.59
N LYS A 35 58.14 46.47 15.93
CA LYS A 35 56.85 46.73 16.59
C LYS A 35 55.67 46.37 15.68
N GLU A 36 55.67 46.85 14.44
CA GLU A 36 54.64 46.50 13.44
C GLU A 36 54.52 44.99 13.23
N LEU A 37 55.66 44.28 13.16
CA LEU A 37 55.68 42.84 13.00
C LEU A 37 55.10 42.12 14.23
N THR A 38 55.41 42.59 15.43
CA THR A 38 54.88 42.05 16.69
C THR A 38 53.36 42.24 16.76
N ASP A 39 52.87 43.42 16.41
CA ASP A 39 51.43 43.71 16.38
C ASP A 39 50.73 42.83 15.33
N ALA A 40 51.31 42.67 14.13
CA ALA A 40 50.78 41.81 13.08
C ALA A 40 50.75 40.32 13.49
N PHE A 41 51.79 39.82 14.17
CA PHE A 41 51.81 38.45 14.70
C PHE A 41 50.70 38.24 15.73
N LYS A 42 50.51 39.21 16.63
CA LYS A 42 49.44 39.15 17.64
C LYS A 42 48.06 39.10 16.98
N THR A 43 47.80 39.93 15.98
CA THR A 43 46.53 39.91 15.22
C THR A 43 46.32 38.58 14.48
N LEU A 44 47.37 38.02 13.89
CA LEU A 44 47.31 36.71 13.22
C LEU A 44 46.97 35.58 14.19
N GLU A 45 47.54 35.62 15.40
CA GLU A 45 47.26 34.65 16.45
C GLU A 45 45.79 34.73 16.90
N GLU A 46 45.29 35.95 17.17
CA GLU A 46 43.87 36.19 17.50
C GLU A 46 42.92 35.71 16.38
N GLN A 47 43.23 35.99 15.12
CA GLN A 47 42.44 35.52 13.98
C GLN A 47 42.48 34.00 13.83
N SER A 48 43.64 33.38 14.06
CA SER A 48 43.80 31.92 13.99
C SER A 48 42.97 31.22 15.07
N GLU A 49 42.89 31.79 16.28
CA GLU A 49 42.03 31.26 17.34
C GLU A 49 40.54 31.37 16.96
N ILE A 50 40.10 32.53 16.47
CA ILE A 50 38.70 32.73 16.03
C ILE A 50 38.33 31.73 14.92
N ILE A 51 39.16 31.59 13.89
CA ILE A 51 38.91 30.65 12.78
C ILE A 51 38.82 29.22 13.31
N ARG A 52 39.69 28.85 14.25
CA ARG A 52 39.66 27.52 14.86
C ARG A 52 38.36 27.29 15.63
N GLU A 53 37.93 28.25 16.44
CA GLU A 53 36.65 28.15 17.16
C GLU A 53 35.44 28.07 16.23
N GLU A 54 35.41 28.89 15.18
CA GLU A 54 34.34 28.86 14.18
C GLU A 54 34.31 27.53 13.42
N LYS A 55 35.48 27.00 13.08
CA LYS A 55 35.61 25.68 12.45
C LYS A 55 35.07 24.58 13.36
N GLU A 56 35.48 24.55 14.64
CA GLU A 56 35.00 23.56 15.61
C GLU A 56 33.47 23.67 15.81
N LYS A 57 32.91 24.88 15.84
CA LYS A 57 31.45 25.11 15.91
C LYS A 57 30.74 24.60 14.65
N SER A 58 31.28 24.89 13.47
CA SER A 58 30.71 24.46 12.19
C SER A 58 30.74 22.94 12.04
N GLU A 59 31.83 22.28 12.45
CA GLU A 59 31.97 20.82 12.41
C GLU A 59 30.94 20.15 13.33
N LYS A 60 30.73 20.69 14.55
CA LYS A 60 29.70 20.20 15.47
C LYS A 60 28.29 20.37 14.91
N ALA A 61 27.97 21.56 14.39
CA ALA A 61 26.65 21.83 13.81
C ALA A 61 26.38 20.94 12.57
N PHE A 62 27.42 20.66 11.77
CA PHE A 62 27.30 19.76 10.63
C PHE A 62 27.02 18.31 11.06
N GLU A 63 27.70 17.81 12.09
CA GLU A 63 27.46 16.46 12.59
C GLU A 63 26.07 16.33 13.23
N GLU A 64 25.62 17.35 13.98
CA GLU A 64 24.25 17.40 14.50
C GLU A 64 23.22 17.37 13.36
N LEU A 65 23.40 18.19 12.33
CA LEU A 65 22.51 18.22 11.16
C LEU A 65 22.46 16.85 10.48
N LYS A 66 23.59 16.18 10.31
CA LYS A 66 23.67 14.85 9.71
C LYS A 66 22.91 13.81 10.54
N ILE A 67 23.05 13.84 11.86
CA ILE A 67 22.31 12.95 12.77
C ILE A 67 20.80 13.23 12.68
N THR A 68 20.39 14.51 12.71
CA THR A 68 18.98 14.88 12.57
C THR A 68 18.41 14.45 11.22
N GLN A 69 19.16 14.61 10.13
CA GLN A 69 18.72 14.17 8.80
C GLN A 69 18.47 12.66 8.75
N VAL A 70 19.36 11.85 9.32
CA VAL A 70 19.17 10.40 9.41
C VAL A 70 17.92 10.05 10.22
N GLN A 71 17.69 10.73 11.35
CA GLN A 71 16.50 10.52 12.17
C GLN A 71 15.21 10.91 11.44
N LEU A 72 15.21 12.02 10.69
CA LEU A 72 14.06 12.46 9.91
C LEU A 72 13.72 11.47 8.79
N VAL A 73 14.73 11.02 8.02
CA VAL A 73 14.54 10.00 6.98
C VAL A 73 13.98 8.71 7.59
N GLN A 74 14.50 8.29 8.75
CA GLN A 74 13.99 7.09 9.43
C GLN A 74 12.55 7.27 9.91
N SER A 75 12.21 8.45 10.45
CA SER A 75 10.85 8.78 10.90
C SER A 75 9.85 8.76 9.73
N GLU A 76 10.22 9.36 8.60
CA GLU A 76 9.40 9.37 7.38
C GLU A 76 9.19 7.96 6.81
N LYS A 77 10.25 7.12 6.81
CA LYS A 77 10.14 5.71 6.43
C LYS A 77 9.17 4.96 7.34
N MET A 78 9.24 5.17 8.65
CA MET A 78 8.33 4.53 9.61
C MET A 78 6.89 5.01 9.45
N ALA A 79 6.68 6.30 9.22
CA ALA A 79 5.35 6.85 8.97
C ALA A 79 4.74 6.28 7.68
N SER A 80 5.53 6.21 6.60
CA SER A 80 5.14 5.63 5.32
C SER A 80 4.81 4.14 5.45
N LEU A 81 5.63 3.39 6.20
CA LEU A 81 5.37 1.99 6.51
C LEU A 81 4.07 1.82 7.30
N GLY A 82 3.81 2.68 8.29
CA GLY A 82 2.57 2.66 9.06
C GLY A 82 1.33 2.88 8.19
N GLN A 83 1.38 3.85 7.27
CA GLN A 83 0.30 4.07 6.30
C GLN A 83 0.09 2.88 5.37
N LEU A 84 1.18 2.29 4.87
CA LEU A 84 1.12 1.09 4.03
C LEU A 84 0.47 -0.08 4.78
N VAL A 85 0.91 -0.36 6.01
CA VAL A 85 0.36 -1.42 6.86
C VAL A 85 -1.13 -1.19 7.14
N ALA A 86 -1.54 0.04 7.43
CA ALA A 86 -2.95 0.38 7.64
C ALA A 86 -3.79 0.17 6.37
N GLY A 87 -3.29 0.59 5.21
CA GLY A 87 -3.94 0.36 3.91
C GLY A 87 -4.11 -1.13 3.60
N ILE A 88 -3.06 -1.92 3.84
CA ILE A 88 -3.09 -3.38 3.69
C ILE A 88 -4.13 -4.00 4.62
N ALA A 89 -4.14 -3.61 5.89
CA ALA A 89 -5.12 -4.12 6.85
C ALA A 89 -6.55 -3.82 6.38
N HIS A 90 -6.80 -2.64 5.82
CA HIS A 90 -8.11 -2.28 5.26
C HIS A 90 -8.49 -3.15 4.05
N GLU A 91 -7.57 -3.32 3.10
CA GLU A 91 -7.77 -4.14 1.91
C GLU A 91 -7.94 -5.63 2.23
N VAL A 92 -7.34 -6.13 3.31
CA VAL A 92 -7.55 -7.50 3.82
C VAL A 92 -8.88 -7.62 4.58
N ASN A 93 -9.23 -6.64 5.41
CA ASN A 93 -10.45 -6.70 6.23
C ASN A 93 -11.73 -6.69 5.37
N THR A 94 -11.71 -6.02 4.21
CA THR A 94 -12.86 -5.97 3.30
C THR A 94 -13.33 -7.36 2.82
N PRO A 95 -12.49 -8.19 2.18
CA PRO A 95 -12.87 -9.56 1.82
C PRO A 95 -13.12 -10.46 3.04
N VAL A 96 -12.46 -10.24 4.18
CA VAL A 96 -12.77 -10.99 5.42
C VAL A 96 -14.21 -10.74 5.88
N GLY A 97 -14.66 -9.48 5.86
CA GLY A 97 -16.05 -9.13 6.16
C GLY A 97 -17.03 -9.80 5.20
N ALA A 98 -16.72 -9.81 3.90
CA ALA A 98 -17.53 -10.49 2.89
C ALA A 98 -17.64 -12.02 3.15
N ILE A 99 -16.53 -12.67 3.54
CA ILE A 99 -16.53 -14.09 3.92
C ILE A 99 -17.46 -14.32 5.12
N GLN A 100 -17.35 -13.49 6.15
CA GLN A 100 -18.15 -13.66 7.37
C GLN A 100 -19.64 -13.50 7.09
N SER A 101 -20.04 -12.49 6.31
CA SER A 101 -21.42 -12.31 5.88
C SER A 101 -21.92 -13.50 5.06
N ALA A 102 -21.17 -13.93 4.04
CA ALA A 102 -21.56 -15.05 3.20
C ALA A 102 -21.67 -16.37 3.98
N ILE A 103 -20.81 -16.62 4.98
CA ILE A 103 -20.91 -17.80 5.85
C ILE A 103 -22.22 -17.79 6.65
N ASN A 104 -22.60 -16.64 7.22
CA ASN A 104 -23.85 -16.53 7.98
C ASN A 104 -25.07 -16.78 7.08
N GLU A 105 -25.06 -16.24 5.85
CA GLU A 105 -26.13 -16.49 4.88
C GLU A 105 -26.19 -17.97 4.49
N VAL A 106 -25.05 -18.62 4.25
CA VAL A 106 -24.99 -20.07 4.00
C VAL A 106 -25.60 -20.86 5.16
N GLN A 107 -25.35 -20.48 6.42
CA GLN A 107 -25.95 -21.15 7.58
C GLN A 107 -27.47 -21.02 7.59
N THR A 108 -27.99 -19.83 7.26
CA THR A 108 -29.43 -19.59 7.10
C THR A 108 -30.00 -20.44 5.95
N ASP A 109 -29.38 -20.39 4.77
CA ASP A 109 -29.79 -21.13 3.59
C ASP A 109 -29.89 -22.63 3.89
N TYR A 110 -28.90 -23.21 4.56
CA TYR A 110 -28.90 -24.62 4.94
C TYR A 110 -30.03 -24.96 5.92
N THR A 111 -30.25 -24.11 6.92
CA THR A 111 -31.31 -24.31 7.92
C THR A 111 -32.68 -24.29 7.26
N GLU A 112 -32.94 -23.33 6.37
CA GLU A 112 -34.19 -23.24 5.63
C GLU A 112 -34.34 -24.38 4.62
N MET A 113 -33.29 -24.72 3.88
CA MET A 113 -33.30 -25.82 2.93
C MET A 113 -33.63 -27.15 3.61
N LEU A 114 -33.06 -27.44 4.77
CA LEU A 114 -33.41 -28.64 5.55
C LEU A 114 -34.89 -28.65 5.94
N ASN A 115 -35.44 -27.51 6.35
CA ASN A 115 -36.86 -27.39 6.66
C ASN A 115 -37.75 -27.65 5.43
N TYR A 116 -37.37 -27.17 4.24
CA TYR A 116 -38.10 -27.47 3.00
C TYR A 116 -37.99 -28.94 2.60
N LEU A 117 -36.78 -29.52 2.68
CA LEU A 117 -36.55 -30.94 2.34
C LEU A 117 -37.38 -31.88 3.23
N ILE A 118 -37.45 -31.61 4.55
CA ILE A 118 -38.29 -32.39 5.46
C ILE A 118 -39.78 -32.27 5.09
N LYS A 119 -40.25 -31.05 4.76
CA LYS A 119 -41.65 -30.80 4.43
C LYS A 119 -42.07 -31.36 3.07
N ILE A 120 -41.17 -31.37 2.08
CA ILE A 120 -41.44 -31.81 0.70
C ILE A 120 -41.16 -33.31 0.54
N GLY A 121 -40.12 -33.84 1.18
CA GLY A 121 -39.63 -35.20 0.97
C GLY A 121 -40.64 -36.30 1.31
N HIS A 122 -41.54 -36.05 2.26
CA HIS A 122 -42.62 -36.99 2.60
C HIS A 122 -43.85 -36.85 1.70
N SER A 123 -43.97 -35.76 0.95
CA SER A 123 -45.18 -35.43 0.16
C SER A 123 -45.03 -35.69 -1.33
N LEU A 124 -43.80 -35.86 -1.83
CA LEU A 124 -43.56 -36.24 -3.23
C LEU A 124 -43.63 -37.75 -3.43
N ASP A 125 -44.24 -38.18 -4.53
CA ASP A 125 -44.11 -39.54 -5.04
C ASP A 125 -42.70 -39.79 -5.62
N ASP A 126 -42.42 -41.05 -5.99
CA ASP A 126 -41.09 -41.45 -6.45
C ASP A 126 -40.70 -40.81 -7.79
N GLU A 127 -41.66 -40.43 -8.62
CA GLU A 127 -41.39 -39.77 -9.90
C GLU A 127 -40.98 -38.31 -9.67
N LEU A 128 -41.77 -37.56 -8.90
CA LEU A 128 -41.45 -36.18 -8.55
C LEU A 128 -40.18 -36.07 -7.70
N LYS A 129 -39.87 -37.07 -6.86
CA LYS A 129 -38.58 -37.11 -6.15
C LYS A 129 -37.39 -37.17 -7.09
N ARG A 130 -37.48 -37.98 -8.16
CA ARG A 130 -36.41 -38.07 -9.18
C ARG A 130 -36.26 -36.74 -9.91
N ASP A 131 -37.36 -36.18 -10.41
CA ASP A 131 -37.34 -34.88 -11.09
C ASP A 131 -36.74 -33.77 -10.20
N TYR A 132 -37.10 -33.77 -8.91
CA TYR A 132 -36.58 -32.81 -7.93
C TYR A 132 -35.08 -32.99 -7.70
N GLN A 133 -34.62 -34.24 -7.53
CA GLN A 133 -33.20 -34.55 -7.34
C GLN A 133 -32.37 -34.16 -8.57
N ASP A 134 -32.87 -34.43 -9.78
CA ASP A 134 -32.19 -34.08 -11.03
C ASP A 134 -32.10 -32.55 -11.18
N ALA A 135 -33.18 -31.84 -10.84
CA ALA A 135 -33.18 -30.37 -10.83
C ALA A 135 -32.18 -29.79 -9.83
N CYS A 136 -32.17 -30.28 -8.58
CA CYS A 136 -31.19 -29.87 -7.57
C CYS A 136 -29.75 -30.14 -8.03
N THR A 137 -29.50 -31.29 -8.66
CA THR A 137 -28.19 -31.64 -9.23
C THR A 137 -27.78 -30.64 -10.31
N ALA A 138 -28.70 -30.28 -11.21
CA ALA A 138 -28.45 -29.29 -12.25
C ALA A 138 -28.12 -27.90 -11.67
N ILE A 139 -28.80 -27.48 -10.60
CA ILE A 139 -28.51 -26.21 -9.91
C ILE A 139 -27.09 -26.23 -9.32
N ILE A 140 -26.73 -27.28 -8.58
CA ILE A 140 -25.42 -27.39 -7.91
C ILE A 140 -24.27 -27.45 -8.93
N GLN A 141 -24.49 -28.12 -10.05
CA GLN A 141 -23.47 -28.26 -11.11
C GLN A 141 -23.36 -27.03 -12.01
N ASN A 142 -24.27 -26.05 -11.88
CA ASN A 142 -24.24 -24.85 -12.70
C ASN A 142 -23.11 -23.91 -12.29
N LYS A 143 -22.06 -23.87 -13.12
CA LYS A 143 -20.88 -23.02 -12.90
C LYS A 143 -20.94 -21.71 -13.69
N LYS A 144 -21.98 -21.49 -14.49
CA LYS A 144 -22.03 -20.34 -15.39
C LYS A 144 -22.51 -19.10 -14.64
N ASP A 145 -21.68 -18.06 -14.67
CA ASP A 145 -22.08 -16.72 -14.27
C ASP A 145 -22.84 -16.06 -15.41
N TYR A 146 -24.02 -15.56 -15.11
CA TYR A 146 -24.85 -14.84 -16.05
C TYR A 146 -24.88 -13.37 -15.70
N SER A 147 -24.69 -12.52 -16.69
CA SER A 147 -24.90 -11.09 -16.54
C SER A 147 -26.36 -10.78 -16.19
N THR A 148 -26.60 -9.58 -15.68
CA THR A 148 -27.96 -9.09 -15.43
C THR A 148 -28.81 -9.08 -16.70
N SER A 149 -28.22 -8.78 -17.86
CA SER A 149 -28.93 -8.77 -19.15
C SER A 149 -29.33 -10.18 -19.58
N GLU A 150 -28.39 -11.14 -19.54
CA GLU A 150 -28.66 -12.54 -19.87
C GLU A 150 -29.72 -13.15 -18.95
N THR A 151 -29.65 -12.85 -17.64
CA THR A 151 -30.63 -13.31 -16.66
C THR A 151 -32.02 -12.76 -16.97
N ARG A 152 -32.13 -11.46 -17.31
CA ARG A 152 -33.41 -10.83 -17.71
C ARG A 152 -33.98 -11.44 -18.98
N GLN A 153 -33.14 -11.64 -20.00
CA GLN A 153 -33.58 -12.26 -21.26
C GLN A 153 -34.09 -13.68 -21.02
N ARG A 154 -33.36 -14.47 -20.22
CA ARG A 154 -33.75 -15.83 -19.87
C ARG A 154 -35.02 -15.89 -19.04
N THR A 155 -35.20 -15.00 -18.07
CA THR A 155 -36.45 -14.87 -17.32
C THR A 155 -37.63 -14.63 -18.26
N LYS A 156 -37.47 -13.78 -19.28
CA LYS A 156 -38.53 -13.53 -20.28
C LYS A 156 -38.88 -14.81 -21.05
N LEU A 157 -37.87 -15.49 -21.60
CA LEU A 157 -38.06 -16.71 -22.41
C LEU A 157 -38.67 -17.86 -21.58
N ILE A 158 -38.20 -18.06 -20.35
CA ILE A 158 -38.78 -19.07 -19.44
C ILE A 158 -40.20 -18.69 -19.10
N ARG A 159 -40.49 -17.42 -18.85
CA ARG A 159 -41.86 -16.99 -18.54
C ARG A 159 -42.83 -17.30 -19.67
N GLU A 160 -42.48 -16.96 -20.91
CA GLU A 160 -43.30 -17.27 -22.10
C GLU A 160 -43.54 -18.79 -22.19
N PHE A 161 -42.49 -19.60 -22.03
CA PHE A 161 -42.60 -21.05 -22.00
C PHE A 161 -43.51 -21.59 -20.89
N LEU A 162 -43.42 -21.04 -19.68
CA LEU A 162 -44.26 -21.45 -18.54
C LEU A 162 -45.73 -21.03 -18.73
N ASP A 163 -45.97 -19.84 -19.28
CA ASP A 163 -47.31 -19.35 -19.61
C ASP A 163 -47.97 -20.24 -20.67
N ASP A 164 -47.23 -20.62 -21.74
CA ASP A 164 -47.70 -21.55 -22.78
C ASP A 164 -48.06 -22.93 -22.21
N ASN A 165 -47.33 -23.37 -21.19
CA ASN A 165 -47.57 -24.62 -20.49
C ASN A 165 -48.65 -24.52 -19.38
N ARG A 166 -49.26 -23.34 -19.20
CA ARG A 166 -50.29 -23.03 -18.19
C ARG A 166 -49.81 -23.27 -16.76
N ILE A 167 -48.55 -22.97 -16.47
CA ILE A 167 -47.99 -23.05 -15.13
C ILE A 167 -48.47 -21.86 -14.29
N ARG A 168 -49.01 -22.17 -13.11
CA ARG A 168 -49.41 -21.14 -12.14
C ARG A 168 -48.17 -20.41 -11.63
N ASN A 169 -48.31 -19.12 -11.31
CA ASN A 169 -47.21 -18.31 -10.76
C ASN A 169 -45.95 -18.25 -11.66
N ALA A 170 -46.12 -18.40 -12.99
CA ALA A 170 -45.05 -18.39 -13.98
C ALA A 170 -44.08 -17.19 -13.86
N ARG A 171 -44.58 -16.02 -13.42
CA ARG A 171 -43.74 -14.84 -13.17
C ARG A 171 -42.70 -15.09 -12.08
N TYR A 172 -43.09 -15.67 -10.95
CA TYR A 172 -42.17 -15.96 -9.85
C TYR A 172 -41.23 -17.12 -10.22
N HIS A 173 -41.79 -18.21 -10.75
CA HIS A 173 -41.03 -19.40 -11.11
C HIS A 173 -39.96 -19.10 -12.17
N SER A 174 -40.31 -18.36 -13.23
CA SER A 174 -39.34 -17.96 -14.26
C SER A 174 -38.20 -17.08 -13.74
N LYS A 175 -38.47 -16.24 -12.73
CA LYS A 175 -37.44 -15.45 -12.07
C LYS A 175 -36.45 -16.37 -11.35
N VAL A 176 -36.96 -17.28 -10.51
CA VAL A 176 -36.12 -18.20 -9.74
C VAL A 176 -35.36 -19.14 -10.65
N LEU A 177 -36.03 -19.83 -11.59
CA LEU A 177 -35.39 -20.75 -12.54
C LEU A 177 -34.28 -20.05 -13.32
N SER A 178 -34.52 -18.82 -13.79
CA SER A 178 -33.47 -18.04 -14.45
C SER A 178 -32.30 -17.72 -13.50
N GLN A 179 -32.57 -17.32 -12.26
CA GLN A 179 -31.53 -17.00 -11.27
C GLN A 179 -30.65 -18.21 -10.92
N VAL A 180 -31.24 -19.39 -10.78
CA VAL A 180 -30.50 -20.65 -10.57
C VAL A 180 -29.92 -21.22 -11.88
N GLY A 181 -30.14 -20.51 -12.98
CA GLY A 181 -29.46 -20.68 -14.26
C GLY A 181 -30.03 -21.77 -15.15
N PHE A 182 -31.29 -22.15 -14.96
CA PHE A 182 -32.03 -23.02 -15.87
C PHE A 182 -32.23 -22.34 -17.22
N THR A 183 -32.10 -23.10 -18.31
CA THR A 183 -32.55 -22.71 -19.64
C THR A 183 -34.04 -23.00 -19.84
N VAL A 184 -34.61 -22.60 -20.98
CA VAL A 184 -35.98 -23.00 -21.36
C VAL A 184 -36.11 -24.51 -21.47
N GLU A 185 -35.11 -25.17 -22.09
CA GLU A 185 -35.06 -26.63 -22.23
C GLU A 185 -35.04 -27.34 -20.87
N GLN A 186 -34.18 -26.90 -19.95
CA GLN A 186 -34.14 -27.41 -18.58
C GLN A 186 -35.40 -27.07 -17.77
N SER A 187 -36.08 -25.97 -18.10
CA SER A 187 -37.38 -25.65 -17.48
C SER A 187 -38.46 -26.65 -17.89
N GLY A 188 -38.30 -27.32 -19.03
CA GLY A 188 -39.17 -28.42 -19.46
C GLY A 188 -39.10 -29.64 -18.55
N SER A 189 -37.91 -29.99 -18.04
CA SER A 189 -37.71 -31.17 -17.19
C SER A 189 -38.31 -31.02 -15.79
N VAL A 190 -38.74 -29.82 -15.39
CA VAL A 190 -39.36 -29.57 -14.09
C VAL A 190 -40.86 -29.28 -14.19
N LEU A 191 -41.48 -29.40 -15.37
CA LEU A 191 -42.91 -29.09 -15.54
C LEU A 191 -43.82 -29.90 -14.61
N ASN A 192 -43.50 -31.17 -14.35
CA ASN A 192 -44.26 -32.01 -13.41
C ASN A 192 -44.21 -31.45 -11.99
N LEU A 193 -43.03 -31.02 -11.53
CA LEU A 193 -42.84 -30.36 -10.24
C LEU A 193 -43.64 -29.07 -10.15
N LEU A 194 -43.64 -28.26 -11.21
CA LEU A 194 -44.36 -26.97 -11.25
C LEU A 194 -45.88 -27.12 -11.35
N ARG A 195 -46.38 -28.26 -11.84
CA ARG A 195 -47.81 -28.61 -11.85
C ARG A 195 -48.28 -29.14 -10.50
N SER A 196 -47.38 -29.67 -9.68
CA SER A 196 -47.72 -30.21 -8.37
C SER A 196 -48.29 -29.15 -7.42
N GLU A 197 -48.99 -29.61 -6.38
CA GLU A 197 -49.48 -28.75 -5.30
C GLU A 197 -48.34 -28.14 -4.46
N HIS A 198 -47.11 -28.68 -4.58
CA HIS A 198 -45.92 -28.23 -3.86
C HIS A 198 -45.02 -27.27 -4.67
N SER A 199 -45.45 -26.87 -5.87
CA SER A 199 -44.67 -26.05 -6.82
C SER A 199 -43.97 -24.85 -6.20
N ASP A 200 -44.67 -24.02 -5.42
CA ASP A 200 -44.07 -22.83 -4.80
C ASP A 200 -42.97 -23.20 -3.79
N ARG A 201 -43.19 -24.23 -2.95
CA ARG A 201 -42.16 -24.70 -2.00
C ARG A 201 -40.95 -25.31 -2.70
N ILE A 202 -41.18 -26.02 -3.80
CA ILE A 202 -40.09 -26.57 -4.63
C ILE A 202 -39.26 -25.42 -5.21
N ILE A 203 -39.90 -24.40 -5.76
CA ILE A 203 -39.24 -23.22 -6.29
C ILE A 203 -38.48 -22.45 -5.20
N ASP A 204 -39.06 -22.28 -4.01
CA ASP A 204 -38.37 -21.66 -2.88
C ASP A 204 -37.12 -22.45 -2.49
N SER A 205 -37.19 -23.79 -2.49
CA SER A 205 -36.02 -24.63 -2.24
C SER A 205 -34.95 -24.51 -3.33
N PHE A 206 -35.33 -24.37 -4.60
CA PHE A 206 -34.39 -24.11 -5.69
C PHE A 206 -33.71 -22.75 -5.51
N TYR A 207 -34.48 -21.72 -5.15
CA TYR A 207 -33.95 -20.40 -4.86
C TYR A 207 -32.87 -20.46 -3.77
N LEU A 208 -33.18 -21.07 -2.62
CA LEU A 208 -32.23 -21.22 -1.51
C LEU A 208 -30.98 -22.02 -1.91
N LEU A 209 -31.15 -23.09 -2.68
CA LEU A 209 -30.03 -23.86 -3.18
C LEU A 209 -29.13 -23.02 -4.09
N GLY A 210 -29.71 -22.21 -4.97
CA GLY A 210 -28.97 -21.28 -5.82
C GLY A 210 -28.27 -20.17 -5.06
N MET A 211 -28.93 -19.56 -4.07
CA MET A 211 -28.33 -18.54 -3.20
C MET A 211 -27.14 -19.10 -2.44
N SER A 212 -27.27 -20.31 -1.89
CA SER A 212 -26.16 -20.99 -1.22
C SER A 212 -24.95 -21.17 -2.15
N GLN A 213 -25.16 -21.51 -3.43
CA GLN A 213 -24.06 -21.56 -4.41
C GLN A 213 -23.40 -20.20 -4.65
N ILE A 214 -24.18 -19.11 -4.67
CA ILE A 214 -23.67 -17.74 -4.80
C ILE A 214 -22.83 -17.38 -3.58
N HIS A 215 -23.33 -17.61 -2.36
CA HIS A 215 -22.58 -17.31 -1.15
C HIS A 215 -21.27 -18.11 -1.06
N VAL A 216 -21.27 -19.39 -1.44
CA VAL A 216 -20.05 -20.21 -1.55
C VAL A 216 -19.08 -19.63 -2.58
N ARG A 217 -19.57 -19.10 -3.70
CA ARG A 217 -18.74 -18.44 -4.72
C ARG A 217 -18.12 -17.15 -4.20
N ASP A 218 -18.89 -16.32 -3.49
CA ASP A 218 -18.42 -15.06 -2.91
C ASP A 218 -17.30 -15.30 -1.89
N ILE A 219 -17.42 -16.35 -1.07
CA ILE A 219 -16.35 -16.80 -0.17
C ILE A 219 -15.09 -17.14 -0.96
N LYS A 220 -15.19 -17.91 -2.05
CA LYS A 220 -14.04 -18.28 -2.89
C LYS A 220 -13.38 -17.06 -3.54
N ILE A 221 -14.17 -16.11 -4.04
CA ILE A 221 -13.67 -14.85 -4.62
C ILE A 221 -12.92 -14.04 -3.57
N ALA A 222 -13.51 -13.88 -2.39
CA ALA A 222 -12.89 -13.14 -1.29
C ALA A 222 -11.57 -13.79 -0.82
N ILE A 223 -11.54 -15.12 -0.67
CA ILE A 223 -10.30 -15.87 -0.35
C ILE A 223 -9.24 -15.65 -1.45
N SER A 224 -9.63 -15.69 -2.72
CA SER A 224 -8.70 -15.44 -3.83
C SER A 224 -8.13 -14.02 -3.80
N ARG A 225 -8.97 -13.02 -3.48
CA ARG A 225 -8.52 -11.63 -3.31
C ARG A 225 -7.50 -11.49 -2.19
N ILE A 226 -7.75 -12.09 -1.02
CA ILE A 226 -6.78 -12.12 0.09
C ILE A 226 -5.48 -12.78 -0.36
N GLY A 227 -5.54 -13.93 -1.03
CA GLY A 227 -4.36 -14.62 -1.53
C GLY A 227 -3.54 -13.78 -2.53
N ASN A 228 -4.20 -13.01 -3.39
CA ASN A 228 -3.53 -12.11 -4.34
C ASN A 228 -2.90 -10.91 -3.63
N LEU A 229 -3.56 -10.33 -2.62
CA LEU A 229 -2.98 -9.28 -1.78
C LEU A 229 -1.71 -9.78 -1.08
N VAL A 230 -1.76 -10.95 -0.44
CA VAL A 230 -0.58 -11.54 0.23
C VAL A 230 0.57 -11.78 -0.75
N LYS A 231 0.29 -12.27 -1.97
CA LYS A 231 1.31 -12.44 -3.02
C LYS A 231 1.94 -11.10 -3.44
N ALA A 232 1.13 -10.06 -3.62
CA ALA A 232 1.61 -8.73 -3.97
C ALA A 232 2.54 -8.17 -2.87
N LEU A 233 2.18 -8.37 -1.60
CA LEU A 233 2.99 -7.95 -0.46
C LEU A 233 4.34 -8.66 -0.39
N ARG A 234 4.35 -9.97 -0.61
CA ARG A 234 5.60 -10.74 -0.63
C ARG A 234 6.55 -10.25 -1.71
N ASN A 235 6.02 -9.92 -2.90
CA ASN A 235 6.83 -9.36 -3.98
C ASN A 235 7.40 -7.98 -3.62
N TYR A 236 6.61 -7.14 -2.94
CA TYR A 236 7.06 -5.83 -2.47
C TYR A 236 8.18 -5.94 -1.43
N SER A 237 8.08 -6.86 -0.46
CA SER A 237 9.12 -7.04 0.57
C SER A 237 10.46 -7.53 0.02
N HIS A 238 10.48 -8.21 -1.13
CA HIS A 238 11.72 -8.69 -1.76
C HIS A 238 12.45 -7.60 -2.56
N LEU A 239 11.73 -6.60 -3.08
CA LEU A 239 12.33 -5.47 -3.81
C LEU A 239 13.21 -4.59 -2.90
N ASP A 240 12.86 -4.44 -1.62
CA ASP A 240 13.65 -3.62 -0.67
C ASP A 240 14.98 -4.28 -0.26
N THR A 241 15.07 -5.62 -0.32
CA THR A 241 16.30 -6.36 0.04
C THR A 241 17.41 -6.23 -1.01
N ASP A 242 17.09 -6.11 -2.30
CA ASP A 242 18.10 -6.04 -3.36
C ASP A 242 18.78 -4.67 -3.45
N THR A 243 18.10 -3.60 -3.06
CA THR A 243 18.66 -2.23 -3.01
C THR A 243 19.66 -1.98 -1.89
N ILE A 244 19.72 -2.83 -0.86
CA ILE A 244 20.66 -2.67 0.26
C ILE A 244 22.03 -3.30 -0.06
N SER A 245 22.10 -4.16 -1.08
CA SER A 245 23.30 -4.95 -1.42
C SER A 245 24.33 -4.22 -2.30
N THR A 246 24.00 -3.05 -2.86
CA THR A 246 24.82 -2.38 -3.90
C THR A 246 25.61 -1.15 -3.40
N THR A 247 25.71 -0.92 -2.09
CA THR A 247 26.45 0.23 -1.52
C THR A 247 27.44 -0.17 -0.42
N SER A 248 28.15 -1.30 -0.58
CA SER A 248 29.31 -1.64 0.25
C SER A 248 30.55 -1.86 -0.62
#